data_AF-A0A7K0LV79-F1
#
_entry.id   AF-A0A7K0LV79-F1
#
_cell.length_a   1.000
_cell.length_b   1.000
_cell.length_c   1.000
_cell.angle_alpha   90.00
_cell.angle_beta   90.00
_cell.angle_gamma   90.00
#
_symmetry.space_group_name_H-M   'P 1'
#
loop_
_entity.id
_entity.type
_entity.pdbx_description
1 polymer ?
#
loop_
_entity_poly.entity_id
_entity_poly.type
_entity_poly.pdbx_seq_one_letter_code
_entity_poly.pdbx_strand_id
1 'polypeptide(L)'
;KLIYAYAEATVPLVTLITRKAYGGAYDVMGSKHLGADINLAWPTAEIAVMGGQGAVNILYRKELAAADDPAAERTRLLDEYQDTLANPYVAAERGYIDRVIFPHETRSTIVRALRSLRNKRGNRLPRKHGNIPL
;
A
#
# COMPACT_ATOMS: atom_id res chain seq x y z
N LYS A 1 -0.20 17.86 3.06
CA LYS A 1 -0.25 17.84 4.56
C LYS A 1 -0.04 16.45 5.14
N LEU A 2 -0.80 15.43 4.75
CA LEU A 2 -0.75 14.11 5.40
C LEU A 2 0.55 13.32 5.15
N ILE A 3 1.09 13.30 3.92
CA ILE A 3 2.43 12.74 3.62
C ILE A 3 3.50 13.35 4.54
N TYR A 4 3.47 14.68 4.63
CA TYR A 4 4.43 15.43 5.44
C TYR A 4 4.33 15.04 6.93
N ALA A 5 3.11 14.88 7.45
CA ALA A 5 2.89 14.47 8.84
C ALA A 5 3.45 13.06 9.12
N TYR A 6 3.20 12.08 8.24
CA TYR A 6 3.79 10.74 8.39
C TYR A 6 5.30 10.74 8.29
N ALA A 7 5.87 11.40 7.27
CA ALA A 7 7.31 11.52 7.10
C ALA A 7 7.98 12.32 8.25
N GLU A 8 7.21 13.13 8.99
CA GLU A 8 7.65 13.86 10.17
C GLU A 8 7.61 13.06 11.48
N ALA A 9 6.69 12.11 11.58
CA ALA A 9 6.47 11.35 12.79
C ALA A 9 7.69 10.48 13.17
N THR A 10 8.10 10.56 14.44
CA THR A 10 9.15 9.70 15.03
C THR A 10 8.59 8.66 16.00
N VAL A 11 7.28 8.73 16.28
CA VAL A 11 6.55 7.74 17.08
C VAL A 11 6.52 6.38 16.38
N PRO A 12 6.20 5.29 17.10
CA PRO A 12 5.88 4.01 16.47
C PRO A 12 4.75 4.15 15.45
N LEU A 13 4.97 3.65 14.23
CA LEU A 13 4.02 3.67 13.13
C LEU A 13 3.78 2.23 12.67
N VAL A 14 2.54 1.77 12.83
CA VAL A 14 2.09 0.44 12.39
C VAL A 14 0.91 0.62 11.45
N THR A 15 1.05 0.15 10.22
CA THR A 15 0.03 0.26 9.17
C THR A 15 -0.57 -1.10 8.87
N LEU A 16 -1.89 -1.16 8.74
CA LEU A 16 -2.60 -2.36 8.29
C LEU A 16 -3.46 -2.01 7.08
N ILE A 17 -3.18 -2.65 5.95
CA ILE A 17 -3.97 -2.54 4.73
C ILE A 17 -5.03 -3.65 4.75
N THR A 18 -6.29 -3.25 4.87
CA THR A 18 -7.43 -4.18 4.94
C THR A 18 -8.00 -4.53 3.57
N ARG A 19 -7.92 -3.60 2.60
CA ARG A 19 -8.41 -3.78 1.24
C ARG A 19 -7.64 -2.91 0.24
N LYS A 20 -8.27 -1.89 -0.36
CA LYS A 20 -7.70 -1.13 -1.48
C LYS A 20 -6.68 -0.11 -1.02
N ALA A 21 -5.52 -0.12 -1.65
CA ALA A 21 -4.45 0.86 -1.46
C ALA A 21 -3.80 1.17 -2.82
N TYR A 22 -4.23 2.27 -3.44
CA TYR A 22 -3.83 2.59 -4.82
C TYR A 22 -3.02 3.88 -4.93
N GLY A 23 -1.93 3.82 -5.71
CA GLY A 23 -1.14 4.96 -6.13
C GLY A 23 -0.69 5.85 -4.98
N GLY A 24 -0.77 7.16 -5.17
CA GLY A 24 -0.37 8.12 -4.13
C GLY A 24 -1.14 7.96 -2.81
N ALA A 25 -2.38 7.46 -2.84
CA ALA A 25 -3.13 7.22 -1.61
C ALA A 25 -2.53 6.10 -0.76
N TYR A 26 -1.96 5.06 -1.38
CA TYR A 26 -1.19 4.05 -0.66
C TYR A 26 -0.01 4.70 0.08
N ASP A 27 0.77 5.54 -0.60
CA ASP A 27 1.92 6.20 0.00
C ASP A 27 1.51 7.06 1.19
N VAL A 28 0.48 7.89 0.96
CA VAL A 28 -0.09 8.83 1.92
C VAL A 28 -0.61 8.14 3.18
N MET A 29 -1.09 6.89 3.09
CA MET A 29 -1.70 6.17 4.20
C MET A 29 -0.70 5.40 5.06
N GLY A 30 0.48 5.98 5.32
CA GLY A 30 1.49 5.39 6.19
C GLY A 30 2.24 4.22 5.54
N SER A 31 2.62 4.36 4.27
CA SER A 31 3.46 3.37 3.60
C SER A 31 4.83 3.23 4.28
N LYS A 32 5.50 2.10 4.03
CA LYS A 32 6.88 1.88 4.45
C LYS A 32 7.83 2.94 3.90
N HIS A 33 7.51 3.52 2.74
CA HIS A 33 8.31 4.55 2.07
C HIS A 33 8.28 5.89 2.82
N LEU A 34 7.25 6.13 3.64
CA LEU A 34 7.16 7.31 4.51
C LEU A 34 7.70 7.06 5.92
N GLY A 35 8.36 5.92 6.17
CA GLY A 35 8.99 5.61 7.45
C GLY A 35 8.10 4.88 8.45
N ALA A 36 7.01 4.26 7.98
CA ALA A 36 6.26 3.33 8.83
C ALA A 36 7.14 2.13 9.22
N ASP A 37 7.10 1.76 10.51
CA ASP A 37 7.99 0.73 11.06
C ASP A 37 7.56 -0.66 10.61
N ILE A 38 6.25 -0.94 10.74
CA ILE A 38 5.66 -2.24 10.44
C ILE A 38 4.41 -2.02 9.57
N ASN A 39 4.43 -2.58 8.36
CA ASN A 39 3.35 -2.58 7.40
C ASN A 39 2.81 -4.00 7.23
N LEU A 40 1.52 -4.16 7.47
CA LEU A 40 0.79 -5.42 7.40
C LEU A 40 -0.27 -5.31 6.32
N ALA A 41 -0.62 -6.44 5.73
CA ALA A 41 -1.73 -6.53 4.80
C ALA A 41 -2.61 -7.74 5.11
N TRP A 42 -3.90 -7.63 4.84
CA TRP A 42 -4.78 -8.80 4.74
C TRP A 42 -4.63 -9.48 3.37
N PRO A 43 -5.03 -10.76 3.23
CA PRO A 43 -5.07 -11.42 1.91
C PRO A 43 -6.00 -10.70 0.92
N THR A 44 -6.99 -9.95 1.43
CA THR A 44 -7.93 -9.14 0.66
C THR A 44 -7.37 -7.78 0.25
N ALA A 45 -6.11 -7.48 0.59
CA ALA A 45 -5.51 -6.19 0.26
C ALA A 45 -5.12 -6.12 -1.22
N GLU A 46 -5.55 -5.05 -1.87
CA GLU A 46 -5.22 -4.76 -3.27
C GLU A 46 -4.26 -3.58 -3.30
N ILE A 47 -2.98 -3.85 -3.58
CA ILE A 47 -1.91 -2.84 -3.59
C ILE A 47 -1.45 -2.65 -5.03
N ALA A 48 -1.70 -1.49 -5.62
CA ALA A 48 -1.41 -1.24 -7.03
C ALA A 48 -1.16 0.24 -7.32
N VAL A 49 -0.60 0.56 -8.49
CA VAL A 49 -0.38 1.97 -8.92
C VAL A 49 -1.72 2.68 -9.17
N MET A 50 -2.71 1.97 -9.70
CA MET A 50 -4.07 2.46 -9.90
C MET A 50 -5.07 1.30 -9.89
N GLY A 51 -6.37 1.61 -9.85
CA GLY A 51 -7.41 0.60 -9.91
C GLY A 51 -7.39 -0.17 -11.23
N GLY A 52 -7.70 -1.48 -11.18
CA GLY A 52 -7.57 -2.39 -12.32
C GLY A 52 -8.24 -1.90 -13.59
N GLN A 53 -9.45 -1.34 -13.50
CA GLN A 53 -10.18 -0.83 -14.67
C GLN A 53 -9.42 0.26 -15.43
N GLY A 54 -8.80 1.19 -14.69
CA GLY A 54 -7.99 2.25 -15.28
C GLY A 54 -6.69 1.70 -15.87
N ALA A 55 -6.04 0.78 -15.15
CA ALA A 55 -4.79 0.16 -15.61
C ALA A 55 -4.99 -0.62 -16.91
N VAL A 56 -6.00 -1.49 -16.97
CA VAL A 56 -6.32 -2.33 -18.14
C VAL A 56 -6.64 -1.47 -19.36
N ASN A 57 -7.44 -0.41 -19.19
CA ASN A 57 -7.80 0.48 -20.31
C ASN A 57 -6.60 1.25 -20.88
N ILE A 58 -5.57 1.50 -20.07
CA ILE A 58 -4.35 2.20 -20.50
C ILE A 58 -3.35 1.21 -21.12
N LEU A 59 -3.07 0.11 -20.42
CA LEU A 59 -2.08 -0.89 -20.82
C LEU A 59 -2.50 -1.64 -22.09
N TYR A 60 -3.75 -2.09 -22.12
CA TYR A 60 -4.28 -2.98 -23.17
C TYR A 60 -5.20 -2.25 -24.15
N ARG A 61 -5.06 -0.93 -24.27
CA ARG A 61 -5.91 -0.09 -25.14
C ARG A 61 -6.01 -0.62 -26.57
N LYS A 62 -4.89 -1.09 -27.13
CA LYS A 62 -4.82 -1.59 -28.51
C LYS A 62 -5.48 -2.96 -28.65
N GLU A 63 -5.25 -3.86 -27.71
CA GLU A 63 -5.83 -5.20 -27.68
C GLU A 63 -7.35 -5.13 -27.52
N LEU A 64 -7.83 -4.28 -26.60
CA LEU A 64 -9.27 -4.03 -26.43
C LEU A 64 -9.92 -3.42 -27.67
N ALA A 65 -9.19 -2.62 -28.45
CA ALA A 65 -9.71 -2.04 -29.69
C ALA A 65 -9.73 -3.04 -30.86
N ALA A 66 -8.90 -4.09 -30.79
CA ALA A 66 -8.82 -5.13 -31.80
C ALA A 66 -9.64 -6.39 -31.44
N ALA A 67 -10.19 -6.46 -30.23
CA ALA A 67 -10.97 -7.60 -29.75
C ALA A 67 -12.36 -7.67 -30.40
N ASP A 68 -12.81 -8.87 -30.74
CA ASP A 68 -14.16 -9.12 -31.26
C ASP A 68 -15.23 -8.82 -30.20
N ASP A 69 -14.94 -9.11 -28.94
CA ASP A 69 -15.74 -8.70 -27.77
C ASP A 69 -14.86 -7.95 -26.75
N PRO A 70 -14.76 -6.61 -26.87
CA PRO A 70 -13.97 -5.78 -25.96
C PRO A 70 -14.46 -5.83 -24.50
N ALA A 71 -15.72 -6.19 -24.25
CA ALA A 71 -16.25 -6.25 -22.89
C ALA A 71 -15.80 -7.54 -22.19
N ALA A 72 -15.90 -8.68 -22.87
CA ALA A 72 -15.39 -9.94 -22.36
C ALA A 72 -13.87 -9.90 -22.15
N GLU A 73 -13.13 -9.36 -23.13
CA GLU A 73 -11.66 -9.29 -23.03
C GLU A 73 -11.20 -8.37 -21.90
N ARG A 74 -11.92 -7.25 -21.68
CA ARG A 74 -11.66 -6.37 -20.54
C ARG A 74 -11.85 -7.10 -19.22
N THR A 75 -12.92 -7.87 -19.06
CA THR A 75 -13.15 -8.64 -17.82
C THR A 75 -12.02 -9.64 -17.59
N ARG A 76 -11.62 -10.38 -18.63
CA ARG A 76 -10.48 -11.32 -18.56
C ARG A 76 -9.18 -10.64 -18.11
N LEU A 77 -8.84 -9.51 -18.74
CA LEU A 77 -7.64 -8.74 -18.40
C LEU A 77 -7.71 -8.10 -17.01
N LEU A 78 -8.91 -7.79 -16.51
CA LEU A 78 -9.09 -7.27 -15.15
C LEU A 78 -8.82 -8.34 -14.10
N ASP A 79 -9.35 -9.53 -14.30
CA ASP A 79 -9.14 -10.66 -13.40
C ASP A 79 -7.65 -11.02 -13.40
N GLU A 80 -7.03 -11.09 -14.57
CA GLU A 80 -5.58 -11.31 -14.72
C GLU A 80 -4.76 -10.24 -13.99
N TYR A 81 -5.12 -8.95 -14.13
CA TYR A 81 -4.45 -7.86 -13.43
C TYR A 81 -4.62 -7.96 -11.90
N GLN A 82 -5.80 -8.36 -11.42
CA GLN A 82 -6.04 -8.53 -9.99
C GLN A 82 -5.21 -9.67 -9.41
N ASP A 83 -5.19 -10.82 -10.08
CA ASP A 83 -4.50 -12.01 -9.63
C ASP A 83 -2.98 -11.83 -9.65
N THR A 84 -2.45 -11.18 -10.69
CA THR A 84 -0.99 -11.10 -10.90
C THR A 84 -0.36 -9.86 -10.29
N LEU A 85 -1.05 -8.72 -10.30
CA LEU A 85 -0.45 -7.42 -9.97
C LEU A 85 -1.10 -6.73 -8.77
N ALA A 86 -2.43 -6.80 -8.62
CA ALA A 86 -3.15 -6.08 -7.57
C ALA A 86 -3.44 -6.94 -6.33
N ASN A 87 -2.42 -7.66 -5.86
CA ASN A 87 -2.46 -8.49 -4.67
C ASN A 87 -1.37 -8.05 -3.66
N PRO A 88 -1.42 -8.46 -2.39
CA PRO A 88 -0.48 -7.96 -1.39
C PRO A 88 0.89 -8.64 -1.47
N TYR A 89 0.99 -9.77 -2.18
CA TYR A 89 2.18 -10.61 -2.21
C TYR A 89 3.30 -9.98 -3.04
N VAL A 90 2.96 -9.31 -4.16
CA VAL A 90 3.94 -8.54 -4.96
C VAL A 90 4.62 -7.46 -4.10
N ALA A 91 3.86 -6.78 -3.24
CA ALA A 91 4.42 -5.78 -2.33
C ALA A 91 5.22 -6.43 -1.18
N ALA A 92 4.83 -7.63 -0.72
CA ALA A 92 5.56 -8.38 0.29
C ALA A 92 6.91 -8.91 -0.22
N GLU A 93 6.99 -9.41 -1.45
CA GLU A 93 8.23 -9.85 -2.09
C GLU A 93 9.28 -8.73 -2.17
N ARG A 94 8.83 -7.49 -2.33
CA ARG A 94 9.68 -6.29 -2.34
C ARG A 94 10.02 -5.76 -0.95
N GLY A 95 9.49 -6.37 0.11
CA GLY A 95 9.67 -5.92 1.50
C GLY A 95 8.90 -4.64 1.86
N TYR A 96 7.91 -4.24 1.05
CA TYR A 96 7.08 -3.06 1.34
C TYR A 96 6.01 -3.38 2.40
N ILE A 97 5.57 -4.65 2.41
CA ILE A 97 4.72 -5.25 3.42
C ILE A 97 5.56 -6.27 4.18
N ASP A 98 5.65 -6.13 5.50
CA ASP A 98 6.43 -7.04 6.35
C ASP A 98 5.76 -8.41 6.47
N ARG A 99 4.43 -8.44 6.50
CA ARG A 99 3.67 -9.69 6.58
C ARG A 99 2.25 -9.56 6.05
N VAL A 100 1.82 -10.56 5.28
CA VAL A 100 0.40 -10.81 5.01
C VAL A 100 -0.16 -11.64 6.16
N ILE A 101 -1.23 -11.18 6.80
CA ILE A 101 -1.82 -11.79 8.00
C ILE A 101 -3.32 -12.00 7.82
N PHE A 102 -3.88 -13.03 8.45
CA PHE A 102 -5.33 -13.19 8.45
C PHE A 102 -6.01 -12.10 9.30
N PRO A 103 -7.25 -11.69 8.96
CA PRO A 103 -7.95 -10.63 9.68
C PRO A 103 -8.04 -10.83 11.19
N HIS A 104 -8.24 -12.07 11.66
CA HIS A 104 -8.33 -12.41 13.08
C HIS A 104 -7.00 -12.28 13.84
N GLU A 105 -5.85 -12.33 13.15
CA GLU A 105 -4.53 -12.19 13.77
C GLU A 105 -4.19 -10.73 14.11
N THR A 106 -4.88 -9.78 13.47
CA THR A 106 -4.60 -8.33 13.51
C THR A 106 -4.24 -7.81 14.89
N ARG A 107 -5.10 -8.04 15.89
CA ARG A 107 -4.90 -7.53 17.25
C ARG A 107 -3.61 -8.05 17.85
N SER A 108 -3.36 -9.36 17.73
CA SER A 108 -2.19 -10.00 18.31
C SER A 108 -0.89 -9.51 17.66
N THR A 109 -0.89 -9.32 16.35
CA THR A 109 0.25 -8.83 15.57
C THR A 109 0.55 -7.37 15.92
N ILE A 110 -0.47 -6.50 15.95
CA ILE A 110 -0.30 -5.08 16.30
C ILE A 110 0.23 -4.93 17.73
N VAL A 111 -0.29 -5.70 18.69
CA VAL A 111 0.20 -5.65 20.07
C VAL A 111 1.67 -6.02 20.16
N ARG A 112 2.12 -7.06 19.42
CA ARG A 112 3.54 -7.45 19.38
C ARG A 112 4.40 -6.38 18.72
N ALA A 113 3.94 -5.82 17.60
CA ALA A 113 4.59 -4.71 16.90
C ALA A 113 4.84 -3.52 17.83
N LEU A 114 3.78 -3.03 18.50
CA LEU A 114 3.89 -1.89 19.42
C LEU A 114 4.79 -2.18 20.63
N ARG A 115 4.76 -3.41 21.16
CA ARG A 115 5.68 -3.81 22.24
C ARG A 115 7.14 -3.76 21.79
N SER A 116 7.44 -4.23 20.58
CA SER A 116 8.80 -4.17 20.02
C SER A 116 9.26 -2.74 19.76
N LEU A 117 8.33 -1.86 19.37
CA LEU A 117 8.63 -0.46 19.04
C LEU A 117 8.60 0.48 20.26
N ARG A 118 8.34 -0.02 21.48
CA ARG A 118 8.17 0.79 22.69
C ARG A 118 9.34 1.72 22.98
N ASN A 119 10.55 1.28 22.64
CA ASN A 119 11.79 2.03 22.89
C ASN A 119 12.36 2.67 21.61
N LYS A 120 11.57 2.76 20.53
CA LYS A 120 11.97 3.43 19.28
C LYS A 120 12.40 4.86 19.58
N ARG A 121 13.57 5.26 19.08
CA ARG A 121 14.02 6.66 19.05
C ARG A 121 14.28 7.06 17.60
N GLY A 122 13.51 8.03 17.09
CA GLY A 122 13.75 8.64 15.79
C GLY A 122 14.55 9.93 15.93
N ASN A 123 15.69 10.03 15.25
CA ASN A 123 16.47 11.26 15.16
C ASN A 123 16.13 12.01 13.87
N ARG A 124 16.21 13.34 13.92
CA ARG A 124 16.02 14.22 12.76
C ARG A 124 17.10 15.29 12.73
N LEU A 125 17.31 15.87 11.55
CA LEU A 125 18.25 16.97 11.38
C LEU A 125 17.79 18.20 12.20
N PRO A 126 18.71 18.91 12.89
CA PRO A 126 18.39 20.12 13.62
C PRO A 126 17.78 21.18 12.69
N ARG A 127 16.65 21.76 13.11
CA ARG A 127 15.96 22.84 12.41
C ARG A 127 15.08 23.62 13.39
N LYS A 128 14.78 24.89 13.09
CA LYS A 128 13.82 25.69 13.89
C LYS A 128 12.43 25.06 13.88
N HIS A 129 11.96 24.71 12.68
CA HIS A 129 10.72 23.98 12.40
C HIS A 129 10.79 23.48 10.94
N GLY A 130 9.82 22.66 10.51
CA GLY A 130 9.67 22.34 9.09
C GLY A 130 8.80 23.37 8.35
N ASN A 131 8.61 23.14 7.05
CA ASN A 131 7.79 23.99 6.18
C ASN A 131 6.68 23.15 5.54
N ILE A 132 5.69 22.78 6.36
CA ILE A 132 4.54 22.02 5.90
C ILE A 132 3.72 22.85 4.90
N PRO A 133 3.15 22.25 3.83
CA PRO A 133 2.19 22.96 2.99
C PRO A 133 0.98 23.43 3.82
N LEU A 134 0.64 24.72 3.71
CA LEU A 134 -0.49 25.35 4.40
C LEU A 134 -1.68 25.56 3.48
#